data_AF-A0A5B7I243-F1
#
_entry.id   AF-A0A5B7I243-F1
#
_cell.length_a   1.000
_cell.length_b   1.000
_cell.length_c   1.000
_cell.angle_alpha   90.00
_cell.angle_beta   90.00
_cell.angle_gamma   90.00
#
_symmetry.space_group_name_H-M   'P 1'
#
loop_
_entity.id
_entity.type
_entity.pdbx_description
1 polymer ?
#
loop_
_entity_poly.entity_id
_entity_poly.type
_entity_poly.pdbx_seq_one_letter_code
_entity_poly.pdbx_strand_id
1 'polypeptide(L)' 'MIASGKINVKPLITHRFKLEESIKAFETAATGAGGAIKVMISCE' A
#
# COMPACT_ATOMS: atom_id res chain seq x y z
N MET A 1 -10.15 17.52 -4.04
CA MET A 1 -10.69 16.26 -4.59
C MET A 1 -10.82 15.17 -3.53
N ILE A 2 -9.72 14.73 -2.89
CA ILE A 2 -9.79 13.74 -1.79
C ILE A 2 -10.41 14.34 -0.53
N ALA A 3 -9.89 15.48 -0.04
CA ALA A 3 -10.44 16.18 1.12
C ALA A 3 -11.91 16.63 0.92
N SER A 4 -12.28 16.93 -0.32
CA SER A 4 -13.66 17.29 -0.70
C SER A 4 -14.56 16.06 -0.94
N GLY A 5 -14.11 14.84 -0.63
CA GLY A 5 -14.89 13.60 -0.74
C GLY A 5 -15.16 13.08 -2.15
N LYS A 6 -14.67 13.76 -3.19
CA LYS A 6 -14.96 13.41 -4.60
C LYS A 6 -14.22 12.17 -5.08
N ILE A 7 -13.14 11.77 -4.40
CA ILE A 7 -12.34 10.58 -4.75
C ILE A 7 -11.98 9.84 -3.46
N ASN A 8 -12.32 8.55 -3.38
CA ASN A 8 -11.91 7.66 -2.29
C ASN A 8 -10.69 6.83 -2.71
N VAL A 9 -9.52 7.19 -2.20
CA VAL A 9 -8.26 6.49 -2.51
C VAL A 9 -7.94 5.35 -1.57
N LYS A 10 -8.67 5.21 -0.45
CA LYS A 10 -8.41 4.17 0.56
C LYS A 10 -8.42 2.74 -0.01
N PRO A 11 -9.33 2.36 -0.93
CA PRO A 11 -9.37 1.02 -1.51
C PRO A 11 -8.14 0.67 -2.37
N LEU A 12 -7.35 1.66 -2.80
CA LEU A 12 -6.15 1.38 -3.60
C LEU A 12 -5.07 0.66 -2.78
N ILE A 13 -5.07 0.84 -1.45
CA ILE A 13 -4.11 0.23 -0.53
C ILE A 13 -4.44 -1.26 -0.40
N THR A 14 -3.82 -2.05 -1.28
CA THR A 14 -3.96 -3.51 -1.34
C THR A 14 -3.15 -4.26 -0.27
N HIS A 15 -2.00 -3.71 0.13
CA HIS A 15 -1.09 -4.37 1.07
C HIS A 15 -0.56 -3.38 2.10
N ARG A 16 -0.49 -3.83 3.35
CA ARG A 16 0.03 -3.08 4.49
C ARG A 16 1.10 -3.92 5.18
N PHE A 17 2.23 -3.30 5.45
CA PHE A 17 3.37 -3.89 6.12
C PHE A 17 3.81 -2.99 7.27
N LYS A 18 4.39 -3.60 8.30
CA LYS A 18 5.11 -2.82 9.32
C LYS A 18 6.50 -2.42 8.81
N LEU A 19 7.14 -1.48 9.49
CA LEU A 19 8.49 -1.03 9.13
C LEU A 19 9.51 -2.18 9.12
N GLU A 20 9.41 -3.13 10.05
CA GLU A 20 10.31 -4.29 10.12
C GLU A 20 10.17 -5.22 8.90
N GLU A 21 9.04 -5.16 8.21
CA GLU A 21 8.74 -5.97 7.02
C GLU A 21 9.06 -5.25 5.70
N SER A 22 9.80 -4.13 5.75
CA SER A 22 10.07 -3.28 4.58
C SER A 22 10.64 -4.04 3.38
N ILE A 23 11.54 -5.00 3.59
CA ILE A 23 12.12 -5.80 2.50
C ILE A 23 11.02 -6.54 1.73
N LYS A 24 10.13 -7.24 2.45
CA LYS A 24 9.00 -7.95 1.87
C LYS A 24 8.00 -7.00 1.19
N ALA A 25 7.80 -5.81 1.75
CA ALA A 25 6.98 -4.78 1.14
C ALA A 25 7.53 -4.34 -0.22
N PHE A 26 8.84 -4.13 -0.33
CA PHE A 26 9.49 -3.79 -1.59
C PHE A 26 9.46 -4.94 -2.60
N GLU A 27 9.66 -6.18 -2.17
CA GLU A 27 9.53 -7.36 -3.04
C GLU A 27 8.10 -7.49 -3.61
N THR A 28 7.09 -7.31 -2.75
CA THR A 28 5.68 -7.35 -3.15
C THR A 28 5.37 -6.24 -4.16
N ALA A 29 5.92 -5.04 -3.96
CA ALA A 29 5.76 -3.92 -4.88
C ALA A 29 6.47 -4.16 -6.22
N ALA A 30 7.66 -4.75 -6.20
CA ALA A 30 8.45 -5.03 -7.41
C ALA A 30 7.84 -6.12 -8.29
N THR A 31 7.26 -7.15 -7.66
CA THR A 31 6.72 -8.33 -8.35
C THR A 31 5.23 -8.20 -8.70
N GLY A 32 4.51 -7.28 -8.04
CA GLY A 32 3.05 -7.23 -8.14
C GLY A 32 2.35 -8.43 -7.49
N ALA A 33 3.05 -9.18 -6.63
CA ALA A 33 2.52 -10.40 -6.01
C ALA A 33 1.19 -10.14 -5.29
N GLY A 34 0.27 -11.10 -5.39
CA GLY A 34 -1.05 -10.99 -4.76
C GLY A 34 -1.95 -9.90 -5.36
N GLY A 35 -1.65 -9.42 -6.57
CA GLY A 35 -2.43 -8.35 -7.20
C GLY A 35 -2.17 -6.97 -6.55
N ALA A 36 -0.93 -6.71 -6.18
CA ALA A 36 -0.55 -5.45 -5.54
C ALA A 36 -0.80 -4.25 -6.46
N ILE A 37 -1.55 -3.25 -5.95
CA ILE A 37 -1.83 -1.97 -6.62
C ILE A 37 -1.12 -0.84 -5.87
N LYS A 38 -1.35 -0.74 -4.56
CA LYS A 38 -0.62 0.15 -3.65
C LYS A 38 -0.20 -0.62 -2.41
N VAL A 39 1.11 -0.62 -2.17
CA VAL A 39 1.74 -1.13 -0.96
C VAL A 39 2.02 0.04 -0.02
N MET A 40 1.73 -0.11 1.26
CA MET A 40 1.98 0.87 2.31
C MET A 40 2.79 0.24 3.43
N ILE A 41 3.79 0.98 3.92
CA ILE A 41 4.55 0.65 5.13
C ILE A 41 4.12 1.64 6.22
N SER A 42 3.72 1.13 7.37
CA SER A 42 3.39 1.93 8.56
C SER A 42 4.55 1.89 9.56
N CYS A 43 4.91 3.06 10.10
CA CYS A 43 5.95 3.24 11.12
C CYS A 43 5.35 3.60 12.49
N GLU A 44 4.17 3.04 12.79
CA GLU A 44 3.51 3.19 14.10
C GLU A 44 4.18 2.34 15.17
#